data_AF-A0A936NMR9-F1
#
_entry.id   AF-A0A936NMR9-F1
#
_cell.length_a   1.000
_cell.length_b   1.000
_cell.length_c   1.000
_cell.angle_alpha   90.00
_cell.angle_beta   90.00
_cell.angle_gamma   90.00
#
_symmetry.space_group_name_H-M   'P 1'
#
loop_
_entity.id
_entity.type
_entity.pdbx_description
1 polymer ?
#
loop_
_entity_poly.entity_id
_entity_poly.type
_entity_poly.pdbx_seq_one_letter_code
_entity_poly.pdbx_strand_id
1 'polypeptide(L)'
;MNTWNLGLTAGTVWEWHCTLPVVAVIETLLYEFGVQHGLVSKKAKFRKVIDCLNSKGVYKQALRNKLHELREYRNEVHLYLKGNVEMHDGKPRRYNDAVRTLQDVEKKLDEYASKPR
;
A
#
# COMPACT_ATOMS: atom_id res chain seq x y z
N MET A 1 12.55 29.05 5.62
CA MET A 1 11.80 29.21 4.36
C MET A 1 11.69 27.83 3.75
N ASN A 2 10.49 27.24 3.64
CA ASN A 2 10.30 25.95 2.99
C ASN A 2 10.44 26.17 1.48
N THR A 3 11.66 26.08 0.97
CA THR A 3 11.93 26.06 -0.47
C THR A 3 11.37 24.76 -1.03
N TRP A 4 10.27 24.87 -1.78
CA TRP A 4 9.78 23.78 -2.61
C TRP A 4 10.91 23.37 -3.55
N ASN A 5 11.41 22.14 -3.38
CA ASN A 5 12.45 21.60 -4.25
C ASN A 5 11.81 21.35 -5.63
N LEU A 6 12.05 22.28 -6.57
CA LEU A 6 11.59 22.21 -7.96
C LEU A 6 12.35 21.17 -8.80
N GLY A 7 13.20 20.34 -8.19
CA GLY A 7 13.95 19.28 -8.89
C GLY A 7 13.11 18.12 -9.41
N LEU A 8 11.80 18.09 -9.12
CA LEU A 8 10.89 17.04 -9.58
C LEU A 8 10.01 17.52 -10.74
N THR A 9 9.83 16.67 -11.75
CA THR A 9 8.89 16.94 -12.84
C THR A 9 7.45 16.94 -12.32
N ALA A 10 6.53 17.65 -12.98
CA ALA A 10 5.11 17.62 -12.63
C ALA A 10 4.53 16.18 -12.60
N GLY A 11 5.00 15.31 -13.51
CA GLY A 11 4.60 13.90 -13.53
C GLY A 11 5.08 13.13 -12.30
N THR A 12 6.32 13.36 -11.88
CA THR A 12 6.85 12.80 -10.64
C THR A 12 6.03 13.20 -9.41
N VAL A 13 5.76 14.49 -9.28
CA VAL A 13 4.98 15.05 -8.16
C VAL A 13 3.58 14.44 -8.16
N TRP A 14 2.96 14.31 -9.34
CA TRP A 14 1.66 13.65 -9.48
C TRP A 14 1.70 12.19 -9.03
N GLU A 15 2.64 11.37 -9.53
CA GLU A 15 2.73 9.95 -9.17
C GLU A 15 2.91 9.79 -7.67
N TRP A 16 3.74 10.64 -7.07
CA TRP A 16 3.95 10.69 -5.63
C TRP A 16 2.64 10.98 -4.88
N HIS A 17 2.01 12.14 -5.14
CA HIS A 17 0.81 12.57 -4.41
C HIS A 17 -0.39 11.65 -4.63
N CYS A 18 -0.50 11.00 -5.78
CA CYS A 18 -1.59 10.09 -6.10
C CYS A 18 -1.38 8.67 -5.57
N THR A 19 -0.13 8.19 -5.44
CA THR A 19 0.14 6.83 -4.94
C THR A 19 -0.07 6.73 -3.43
N LEU A 20 0.31 7.75 -2.66
CA LEU A 20 0.21 7.71 -1.19
C LEU A 20 -1.22 7.48 -0.65
N PRO A 21 -2.27 8.16 -1.15
CA PRO A 21 -3.64 7.89 -0.73
C PRO A 21 -4.07 6.45 -1.01
N VAL A 22 -3.65 5.87 -2.13
CA VAL A 22 -3.99 4.47 -2.48
C VAL A 22 -3.37 3.51 -1.45
N VAL A 23 -2.10 3.72 -1.07
CA VAL A 23 -1.44 2.90 -0.04
C VAL A 23 -2.13 3.07 1.33
N ALA A 24 -2.56 4.28 1.68
CA ALA A 24 -3.31 4.53 2.91
C ALA A 24 -4.66 3.80 2.92
N VAL A 25 -5.40 3.80 1.81
CA VAL A 25 -6.66 3.04 1.67
C VAL A 25 -6.42 1.55 1.87
N ILE A 26 -5.37 0.99 1.25
CA ILE A 26 -4.98 -0.41 1.44
C ILE A 26 -4.70 -0.70 2.93
N GLU A 27 -3.94 0.17 3.59
CA GLU A 27 -3.62 0.03 5.02
C GLU A 27 -4.88 0.01 5.89
N THR A 28 -5.80 0.96 5.66
CA THR A 28 -7.08 1.03 6.38
C THR A 28 -7.94 -0.20 6.13
N LEU A 29 -8.10 -0.64 4.87
CA LEU A 29 -8.92 -1.81 4.53
C LEU A 29 -8.40 -3.08 5.20
N LEU A 30 -7.10 -3.34 5.12
CA LEU A 30 -6.50 -4.52 5.74
C LEU A 30 -6.63 -4.48 7.27
N TYR A 31 -6.42 -3.31 7.88
CA TYR A 31 -6.55 -3.15 9.32
C TYR A 31 -8.00 -3.39 9.78
N GLU A 32 -8.97 -2.70 9.18
CA GLU A 32 -10.39 -2.82 9.56
C GLU A 32 -10.90 -4.24 9.34
N PHE A 33 -10.58 -4.85 8.20
CA PHE A 33 -10.93 -6.25 7.94
C PHE A 33 -10.35 -7.18 8.99
N GLY A 34 -9.06 -7.03 9.30
CA GLY A 34 -8.40 -7.86 10.28
C GLY A 34 -8.93 -7.66 11.71
N VAL A 35 -9.36 -6.46 12.08
CA VAL A 35 -10.02 -6.19 13.38
C VAL A 35 -11.42 -6.81 13.41
N GLN A 36 -12.23 -6.61 12.37
CA GLN A 36 -13.59 -7.14 12.27
C GLN A 36 -13.62 -8.68 12.33
N HIS A 37 -12.64 -9.35 11.71
CA HIS A 37 -12.53 -10.80 11.72
C HIS A 37 -11.73 -11.35 12.91
N GLY A 38 -11.30 -10.50 13.86
CA GLY A 38 -10.51 -10.92 15.02
C GLY A 38 -9.12 -11.48 14.67
N LEU A 39 -8.59 -11.16 13.49
CA LEU A 39 -7.31 -11.62 12.98
C LEU A 39 -6.14 -10.75 13.45
N VAL A 40 -6.39 -9.47 13.75
CA VAL A 40 -5.37 -8.54 14.24
C VAL A 40 -5.80 -7.81 15.51
N SER A 41 -4.82 -7.36 16.30
CA SER A 41 -5.05 -6.49 17.45
C SER A 41 -5.36 -5.07 17.01
N LYS A 42 -6.20 -4.34 17.77
CA LYS A 42 -6.54 -2.93 17.56
C LYS A 42 -5.35 -1.95 17.61
N LYS A 43 -4.14 -2.43 17.95
CA LYS A 43 -2.89 -1.63 17.94
C LYS A 43 -1.86 -2.17 16.96
N ALA A 44 -2.25 -3.05 16.05
CA ALA A 44 -1.35 -3.63 15.07
C ALA A 44 -0.88 -2.55 14.07
N LYS A 45 0.44 -2.41 13.92
CA LYS A 45 1.05 -1.55 12.90
C LYS A 45 0.91 -2.20 11.52
N PHE A 46 0.89 -1.40 10.45
CA PHE A 46 0.69 -1.87 9.07
C PHE A 46 1.50 -3.11 8.69
N ARG A 47 2.81 -3.12 8.98
CA ARG A 47 3.67 -4.30 8.72
C ARG A 47 3.12 -5.58 9.35
N LYS A 48 2.72 -5.52 10.63
CA LYS A 48 2.16 -6.67 11.35
C LYS A 48 0.80 -7.08 10.79
N VAL A 49 -0.02 -6.12 10.35
CA VAL A 49 -1.30 -6.43 9.69
C VAL A 49 -1.06 -7.23 8.41
N ILE A 50 -0.11 -6.79 7.57
CA ILE A 50 0.24 -7.47 6.31
C ILE A 50 0.69 -8.93 6.59
N ASP A 51 1.60 -9.10 7.55
CA ASP A 51 2.13 -10.42 7.90
C ASP A 51 1.06 -11.34 8.52
N CYS A 52 0.19 -10.79 9.38
CA CYS A 52 -0.84 -11.57 10.03
C CYS A 52 -1.91 -12.07 9.06
N LEU A 53 -2.44 -11.20 8.18
CA LEU A 53 -3.47 -11.61 7.23
C LEU A 53 -2.94 -12.65 6.23
N ASN A 54 -1.67 -12.56 5.85
CA ASN A 54 -1.03 -13.59 5.05
C ASN A 54 -0.93 -14.93 5.81
N SER A 55 -0.49 -14.93 7.06
CA SER A 55 -0.38 -16.17 7.86
C SER A 55 -1.74 -16.80 8.16
N LYS A 56 -2.80 -16.00 8.18
CA LYS A 56 -4.20 -16.45 8.29
C LYS A 56 -4.82 -16.90 6.95
N GLY A 57 -4.05 -16.88 5.87
CA GLY A 57 -4.47 -17.38 4.56
C GLY A 57 -5.45 -16.46 3.82
N VAL A 58 -5.56 -15.18 4.21
CA VAL A 58 -6.40 -14.19 3.52
C VAL A 58 -5.90 -13.96 2.10
N TYR A 59 -4.58 -13.91 1.92
CA TYR A 59 -3.95 -13.81 0.61
C TYR A 59 -2.58 -14.52 0.57
N LYS A 60 -2.09 -14.77 -0.64
CA LYS A 60 -0.83 -15.50 -0.89
C LYS A 60 0.40 -14.61 -0.72
N GLN A 61 1.56 -15.26 -0.59
CA GLN A 61 2.88 -14.62 -0.42
C GLN A 61 3.19 -13.55 -1.48
N ALA A 62 2.75 -13.76 -2.73
CA ALA A 62 2.96 -12.79 -3.80
C ALA A 62 2.31 -11.42 -3.49
N LEU A 63 1.08 -11.41 -2.95
CA LEU A 63 0.39 -10.17 -2.58
C LEU A 63 1.03 -9.55 -1.34
N ARG A 64 1.45 -10.37 -0.37
CA ARG A 64 2.22 -9.93 0.80
C ARG A 64 3.47 -9.13 0.39
N ASN A 65 4.23 -9.63 -0.59
CA ASN A 65 5.45 -8.97 -1.05
C ASN A 65 5.14 -7.60 -1.69
N LYS A 66 4.14 -7.53 -2.59
CA LYS A 66 3.67 -6.25 -3.17
C LYS A 66 3.24 -5.25 -2.10
N LEU A 67 2.52 -5.69 -1.07
CA LEU A 67 2.10 -4.84 0.04
C LEU A 67 3.28 -4.28 0.83
N HIS A 68 4.32 -5.09 1.05
CA HIS A 68 5.54 -4.59 1.68
C HIS A 68 6.30 -3.61 0.79
N GLU A 69 6.37 -3.83 -0.52
CA GLU A 69 6.97 -2.89 -1.47
C GLU A 69 6.27 -1.53 -1.44
N LEU A 70 4.92 -1.51 -1.46
CA LEU A 70 4.14 -0.27 -1.35
C LEU A 70 4.33 0.41 0.01
N ARG A 71 4.40 -0.36 1.10
CA ARG A 71 4.71 0.16 2.43
C ARG A 71 6.09 0.81 2.47
N GLU A 72 7.12 0.17 1.89
CA GLU A 72 8.45 0.76 1.84
C GLU A 72 8.48 2.00 0.97
N TYR A 73 7.83 2.00 -0.19
CA TYR A 73 7.69 3.20 -1.02
C TYR A 73 7.05 4.36 -0.24
N ARG A 74 5.96 4.09 0.49
CA ARG A 74 5.32 5.06 1.39
C ARG A 74 6.27 5.57 2.46
N ASN A 75 7.11 4.70 3.04
CA ASN A 75 8.10 5.10 4.06
C ASN A 75 9.25 5.92 3.46
N GLU A 76 9.80 5.53 2.31
CA GLU A 76 10.81 6.29 1.57
C GLU A 76 10.37 7.72 1.30
N VAL A 77 9.10 7.85 0.96
CA VAL A 77 8.44 9.12 0.72
C VAL A 77 8.20 9.92 2.00
N HIS A 78 7.57 9.33 3.03
CA HIS A 78 7.16 10.05 4.24
C HIS A 78 8.30 10.29 5.24
N LEU A 79 9.26 9.37 5.36
CA LEU A 79 10.31 9.41 6.38
C LEU A 79 11.66 9.88 5.85
N TYR A 80 11.96 9.58 4.58
CA TYR A 80 13.31 9.78 4.04
C TYR A 80 13.41 10.95 3.05
N LEU A 81 12.28 11.60 2.70
CA LEU A 81 12.23 12.73 1.76
C LEU A 81 13.12 12.48 0.52
N LYS A 82 13.16 11.23 0.04
CA LYS A 82 14.05 10.84 -1.05
C LYS A 82 13.67 11.66 -2.28
N GLY A 83 14.57 12.56 -2.67
CA GLY A 83 14.30 13.63 -3.63
C GLY A 83 14.15 13.20 -5.09
N ASN A 84 14.30 11.92 -5.44
CA ASN A 84 14.16 11.42 -6.80
C ASN A 84 13.08 10.34 -6.87
N VAL A 85 11.86 10.74 -7.21
CA VAL A 85 10.81 9.81 -7.67
C VAL A 85 10.86 9.86 -9.21
N GLU A 86 11.59 8.94 -9.82
CA GLU A 86 11.70 8.94 -11.29
C GLU A 86 10.43 8.36 -11.93
N MET A 87 9.93 9.05 -12.95
CA MET A 87 8.88 8.50 -13.82
C MET A 87 9.47 7.33 -14.61
N HIS A 88 8.80 6.18 -14.55
CA HIS A 88 9.22 4.99 -15.28
C HIS A 88 8.78 5.09 -16.76
N ASP A 89 9.68 5.47 -17.66
CA ASP A 89 9.41 5.64 -19.10
C ASP A 89 8.23 6.60 -19.39
N GLY A 90 8.09 7.66 -18.60
CA GLY A 90 6.98 8.61 -18.71
C GLY A 90 5.62 8.08 -18.22
N LYS A 91 5.58 6.90 -17.58
CA LYS A 91 4.35 6.31 -17.02
C LYS A 91 4.37 6.30 -15.50
N PRO A 92 3.20 6.51 -14.84
CA PRO A 92 3.09 6.46 -13.39
C PRO A 92 2.96 5.00 -12.90
N ARG A 93 4.04 4.22 -13.08
CA ARG A 93 4.08 2.79 -12.77
C ARG A 93 3.72 2.50 -11.30
N ARG A 94 4.26 3.26 -10.34
CA ARG A 94 4.02 3.04 -8.90
C ARG A 94 2.56 3.24 -8.54
N TYR A 95 1.93 4.26 -9.11
CA TYR A 95 0.50 4.48 -8.95
C TYR A 95 -0.31 3.30 -9.52
N ASN A 96 -0.02 2.89 -10.75
CA ASN A 96 -0.72 1.78 -11.40
C ASN A 96 -0.56 0.46 -10.63
N ASP A 97 0.65 0.19 -10.13
CA ASP A 97 0.93 -1.00 -9.33
C ASP A 97 0.22 -0.94 -7.97
N ALA A 98 0.10 0.24 -7.36
CA ALA A 98 -0.70 0.43 -6.14
C ALA A 98 -2.19 0.18 -6.38
N VAL A 99 -2.76 0.73 -7.47
CA VAL A 99 -4.18 0.53 -7.82
C VAL A 99 -4.49 -0.93 -8.12
N ARG A 100 -3.63 -1.61 -8.88
CA ARG A 100 -3.78 -3.06 -9.13
C ARG A 100 -3.68 -3.87 -7.84
N THR A 101 -2.77 -3.49 -6.96
CA THR A 101 -2.63 -4.14 -5.65
C THR A 101 -3.85 -3.91 -4.78
N LEU A 102 -4.46 -2.72 -4.81
CA LEU A 102 -5.73 -2.45 -4.13
C LEU A 102 -6.84 -3.37 -4.64
N GLN A 103 -7.01 -3.49 -5.96
CA GLN A 103 -7.98 -4.40 -6.57
C GLN A 103 -7.73 -5.87 -6.17
N ASP A 104 -6.47 -6.30 -6.18
CA ASP A 104 -6.07 -7.64 -5.73
C ASP A 104 -6.44 -7.85 -4.25
N VAL A 105 -6.22 -6.84 -3.39
CA VAL A 105 -6.58 -6.87 -1.97
C VAL A 105 -8.09 -7.00 -1.81
N GLU A 106 -8.88 -6.11 -2.40
CA GLU A 106 -10.35 -6.11 -2.30
C GLU A 106 -10.93 -7.48 -2.69
N LYS A 107 -10.48 -8.02 -3.82
CA LYS A 107 -10.89 -9.35 -4.28
C LYS A 107 -10.55 -10.43 -3.25
N LYS A 108 -9.36 -10.39 -2.65
CA LYS A 108 -8.94 -11.41 -1.67
C LYS A 108 -9.64 -11.30 -0.33
N LEU A 109 -9.96 -10.09 0.12
CA LEU A 109 -10.78 -9.87 1.30
C LEU A 109 -12.19 -10.43 1.09
N ASP A 110 -12.78 -10.16 -0.07
CA ASP A 110 -14.12 -10.67 -0.44
C ASP A 110 -14.15 -12.20 -0.56
N GLU A 111 -13.16 -12.79 -1.25
CA GLU A 111 -13.00 -14.25 -1.34
C GLU A 111 -12.85 -14.91 0.03
N TYR A 112 -12.19 -14.25 0.99
CA TYR A 112 -12.06 -14.78 2.35
C TYR A 112 -13.37 -14.66 3.14
N ALA A 113 -14.05 -13.51 3.03
CA ALA A 113 -15.32 -13.27 3.71
C ALA A 113 -16.43 -14.20 3.23
N SER A 114 -16.42 -14.56 1.94
CA SER A 114 -17.43 -15.41 1.31
C SER A 114 -17.25 -16.91 1.54
N LYS A 115 -16.15 -17.36 2.18
CA LYS A 115 -15.93 -18.78 2.47
C LYS A 115 -16.80 -19.24 3.65
N PRO A 116 -17.52 -20.37 3.53
CA PRO A 116 -18.18 -20.97 4.68
C PRO A 116 -17.14 -21.34 5.74
N ARG A 117 -17.39 -20.96 7.00
CA ARG A 117 -16.52 -21.21 8.15
C ARG A 117 -16.79 -22.58 8.77
#